data_AF-A0A350D2Z3-F1
#
_entry.id   AF-A0A350D2Z3-F1
#
_cell.length_a   1.000
_cell.length_b   1.000
_cell.length_c   1.000
_cell.angle_alpha   90.00
_cell.angle_beta   90.00
_cell.angle_gamma   90.00
#
_symmetry.space_group_name_H-M   'P 1'
#
loop_
_entity.id
_entity.type
_entity.pdbx_description
1 polymer ?
#
loop_
_entity_poly.entity_id
_entity_poly.type
_entity_poly.pdbx_seq_one_letter_code
_entity_poly.pdbx_strand_id
1 'polypeptide(L)'
;LGTRIKEFQKEVLRSVFRLKLVVCTYDPLTAVNAYRNIRQFGMQVIDYRLAPYGEYGGRLNREDMPSDRFFIGWDLLKEHRPFLAEEEIEPALSRLPRALESDWTTFKAGQTEIELQLVKNVKLHLTQEFVLVEVPVDFYRLLHETANLSDELKNIPVNWRLQSREVFLNYFGQGYEAVDFLKARSGKAAVYYLLKKKQ
;
A
#
# COMPACT_ATOMS: atom_id res chain seq x y z
N LEU A 1 14.49 11.15 5.82
CA LEU A 1 13.86 12.49 5.95
C LEU A 1 12.37 12.42 6.33
N GLY A 2 11.53 11.65 5.63
CA GLY A 2 10.08 11.61 5.87
C GLY A 2 9.62 11.26 7.29
N THR A 3 10.29 10.33 7.97
CA THR A 3 10.00 9.99 9.38
C THR A 3 10.26 11.18 10.32
N ARG A 4 11.43 11.81 10.24
CA ARG A 4 11.79 12.98 11.07
C ARG A 4 10.82 14.14 10.87
N ILE A 5 10.35 14.35 9.64
CA ILE A 5 9.31 15.35 9.35
C ILE A 5 8.01 15.00 10.07
N LYS A 6 7.57 13.74 10.02
CA LYS A 6 6.36 13.30 10.72
C LYS A 6 6.50 13.41 12.24
N GLU A 7 7.64 13.06 12.82
CA GLU A 7 7.91 13.24 14.25
C GLU A 7 7.80 14.71 14.66
N PHE A 8 8.43 15.60 13.90
CA PHE A 8 8.30 17.04 14.11
C PHE A 8 6.85 17.53 13.96
N GLN A 9 6.12 17.06 12.95
CA GLN A 9 4.70 17.36 12.79
C GLN A 9 3.89 16.87 14.00
N LYS A 10 4.14 15.66 14.52
CA LYS A 10 3.47 15.14 15.72
C LYS A 10 3.72 16.05 16.91
N GLU A 11 4.96 16.48 17.11
CA GLU A 11 5.32 17.40 18.19
C GLU A 11 4.53 18.70 18.08
N VAL A 12 4.62 19.40 16.95
CA VAL A 12 3.95 20.69 16.74
C VAL A 12 2.43 20.58 16.85
N LEU A 13 1.82 19.56 16.24
CA LEU A 13 0.37 19.36 16.26
C LEU A 13 -0.14 19.09 17.68
N ARG A 14 0.64 18.40 18.52
CA ARG A 14 0.29 18.14 19.92
C ARG A 14 0.59 19.30 20.86
N SER A 15 1.78 19.89 20.75
CA SER A 15 2.30 20.86 21.73
C SER A 15 1.77 22.25 21.47
N VAL A 16 1.67 22.67 20.21
CA VAL A 16 1.22 24.00 19.80
C VAL A 16 -0.28 24.00 19.54
N PHE A 17 -0.75 23.12 18.64
CA PHE A 17 -2.14 23.14 18.18
C PHE A 17 -3.11 22.34 19.05
N ARG A 18 -2.61 21.59 20.04
CA ARG A 18 -3.41 20.76 20.96
C ARG A 18 -4.36 19.78 20.25
N LEU A 19 -3.97 19.33 19.04
CA LEU A 19 -4.72 18.35 18.28
C LEU A 19 -4.49 16.95 18.84
N LYS A 20 -5.54 16.12 18.75
CA LYS A 20 -5.52 14.72 19.19
C LYS A 20 -5.53 13.75 18.02
N LEU A 21 -6.18 14.13 16.92
CA LEU A 21 -6.37 13.31 15.74
C LEU A 21 -6.01 14.12 14.49
N VAL A 22 -5.31 13.49 13.56
CA VAL A 22 -5.02 14.05 12.24
C VAL A 22 -5.52 13.06 11.19
N VAL A 23 -6.27 13.54 10.20
CA VAL A 23 -6.61 12.74 9.03
C VAL A 23 -5.72 13.18 7.87
N CYS A 24 -5.08 12.23 7.21
CA CYS A 24 -4.37 12.48 5.97
C CYS A 24 -4.65 11.34 4.99
N THR A 25 -4.10 11.45 3.78
CA THR A 25 -4.35 10.45 2.74
C THR A 25 -3.08 10.09 2.01
N TYR A 26 -3.05 8.90 1.43
CA TYR A 26 -1.99 8.48 0.53
C TYR A 26 -2.49 7.43 -0.45
N ASP A 27 -1.71 7.19 -1.50
CA ASP A 27 -2.01 6.17 -2.49
C ASP A 27 -1.74 4.75 -1.92
N PRO A 28 -2.73 3.84 -1.91
CA PRO A 28 -2.57 2.50 -1.31
C PRO A 28 -1.41 1.70 -1.91
N LEU A 29 -1.03 1.95 -3.16
CA LEU A 29 0.06 1.25 -3.84
C LEU A 29 1.45 1.79 -3.49
N THR A 30 1.54 2.88 -2.72
CA THR A 30 2.85 3.48 -2.36
C THR A 30 3.43 2.88 -1.08
N ALA A 31 4.22 1.81 -1.24
CA ALA A 31 4.81 1.04 -0.14
C ALA A 31 5.58 1.89 0.89
N VAL A 32 6.34 2.89 0.44
CA VAL A 32 7.07 3.80 1.34
C VAL A 32 6.15 4.59 2.27
N ASN A 33 4.96 4.97 1.78
CA ASN A 33 3.96 5.66 2.59
C ASN A 33 3.23 4.69 3.51
N ALA A 34 2.91 3.48 3.04
CA ALA A 34 2.29 2.44 3.85
C ALA A 34 3.17 2.04 5.04
N TYR A 35 4.45 1.74 4.80
CA TYR A 35 5.43 1.43 5.85
C TYR A 35 5.52 2.56 6.88
N ARG A 36 5.66 3.80 6.41
CA ARG A 36 5.79 4.95 7.31
C ARG A 36 4.49 5.21 8.09
N ASN A 37 3.36 5.30 7.42
CA ASN A 37 2.11 5.71 8.03
C ASN A 37 1.52 4.60 8.92
N ILE A 38 1.46 3.35 8.44
CA ILE A 38 0.85 2.23 9.18
C ILE A 38 1.86 1.62 10.13
N ARG A 39 2.92 1.00 9.63
CA ARG A 39 3.86 0.24 10.49
C ARG A 39 4.59 1.14 11.48
N GLN A 40 5.11 2.28 11.03
CA GLN A 40 5.95 3.13 11.89
C GLN A 40 5.15 4.09 12.78
N PHE A 41 4.05 4.68 12.27
CA PHE A 41 3.27 5.69 13.02
C PHE A 41 1.93 5.21 13.54
N GLY A 42 1.49 3.98 13.22
CA GLY A 42 0.26 3.41 13.75
C GLY A 42 -1.01 4.06 13.24
N MET A 43 -0.94 4.74 12.09
CA MET A 43 -2.12 5.35 11.49
C MET A 43 -3.06 4.25 11.00
N GLN A 44 -4.34 4.42 11.27
CA GLN A 44 -5.38 3.44 10.93
C GLN A 44 -6.10 3.86 9.65
N VAL A 45 -6.33 2.91 8.75
CA VAL A 45 -7.17 3.15 7.56
C VAL A 45 -8.61 3.32 8.00
N ILE A 46 -9.17 4.50 7.74
CA ILE A 46 -10.54 4.85 8.09
C ILE A 46 -11.49 4.70 6.89
N ASP A 47 -10.98 4.86 5.68
CA ASP A 47 -11.79 4.83 4.46
C ASP A 47 -10.92 4.58 3.21
N TYR A 48 -11.50 3.89 2.22
CA TYR A 48 -10.95 3.76 0.87
C TYR A 48 -11.79 4.63 -0.05
N ARG A 49 -11.19 5.70 -0.59
CA ARG A 49 -11.90 6.57 -1.55
C ARG A 49 -11.42 6.35 -2.97
N LEU A 50 -12.38 6.12 -3.84
CA LEU A 50 -12.19 6.04 -5.29
C LEU A 50 -11.92 7.44 -5.85
N ALA A 51 -10.77 7.60 -6.51
CA ALA A 51 -10.33 8.82 -7.20
C ALA A 51 -10.86 10.15 -6.61
N PRO A 52 -10.66 10.44 -5.30
CA PRO A 52 -11.27 11.58 -4.62
C PRO A 52 -10.82 12.95 -5.14
N TYR A 53 -9.80 12.99 -6.00
CA TYR A 53 -9.30 14.22 -6.62
C TYR A 53 -9.85 14.44 -8.04
N GLY A 54 -10.74 13.57 -8.53
CA GLY A 54 -11.33 13.68 -9.87
C GLY A 54 -10.26 13.65 -10.96
N GLU A 55 -10.39 14.54 -11.94
CA GLU A 55 -9.43 14.71 -13.06
C GLU A 55 -8.03 15.16 -12.60
N TYR A 56 -7.92 15.72 -11.40
CA TYR A 56 -6.63 16.11 -10.84
C TYR A 56 -5.92 14.92 -10.18
N GLY A 57 -5.10 14.21 -10.96
CA GLY A 57 -4.25 13.12 -10.44
C GLY A 57 -3.04 13.60 -9.60
N GLY A 58 -2.75 14.90 -9.62
CA GLY A 58 -1.48 15.46 -9.16
C GLY A 58 -0.31 15.15 -10.10
N ARG A 59 0.87 15.74 -9.85
CA ARG A 59 2.04 15.61 -10.76
C ARG A 59 2.78 14.28 -10.68
N LEU A 60 2.40 13.41 -9.74
CA LEU A 60 3.07 12.14 -9.47
C LEU A 60 2.32 10.94 -10.07
N ASN A 61 1.09 11.13 -10.53
CA ASN A 61 0.29 10.09 -11.19
C ASN A 61 0.18 10.40 -12.68
N ARG A 62 0.08 9.34 -13.49
CA ARG A 62 -0.24 9.43 -14.92
C ARG A 62 -1.73 9.79 -15.08
N GLU A 63 -2.12 10.48 -16.15
CA GLU A 63 -3.50 10.98 -16.32
C GLU A 63 -4.57 9.87 -16.38
N ASP A 64 -4.21 8.71 -16.91
CA ASP A 64 -5.06 7.52 -16.99
C ASP A 64 -5.14 6.71 -15.69
N MET A 65 -4.50 7.18 -14.61
CA MET A 65 -4.49 6.50 -13.32
C MET A 65 -5.54 7.08 -12.38
N PRO A 66 -6.54 6.27 -11.97
CA PRO A 66 -7.44 6.66 -10.90
C PRO A 66 -6.67 7.02 -9.63
N SER A 67 -7.02 8.14 -9.02
CA SER A 67 -6.30 8.74 -7.89
C SER A 67 -6.72 8.17 -6.52
N ASP A 68 -7.04 6.87 -6.43
CA ASP A 68 -7.57 6.27 -5.19
C ASP A 68 -6.69 6.53 -3.97
N ARG A 69 -7.33 6.71 -2.81
CA ARG A 69 -6.66 7.05 -1.57
C ARG A 69 -7.16 6.21 -0.41
N PHE A 70 -6.22 5.75 0.41
CA PHE A 70 -6.53 5.49 1.81
C PHE A 70 -6.59 6.82 2.53
N PHE A 71 -7.70 7.05 3.23
CA PHE A 71 -7.77 8.02 4.29
C PHE A 71 -7.34 7.32 5.56
N ILE A 72 -6.43 7.96 6.30
CA ILE A 72 -5.86 7.40 7.52
C ILE A 72 -5.98 8.38 8.67
N GLY A 73 -6.37 7.86 9.82
CA GLY A 73 -6.42 8.57 11.09
C GLY A 73 -5.15 8.35 11.88
N TRP A 74 -4.55 9.44 12.38
CA TRP A 74 -3.40 9.42 13.28
C TRP A 74 -3.79 9.95 14.66
N ASP A 75 -4.02 9.03 15.59
CA ASP A 75 -4.18 9.37 17.00
C ASP A 75 -2.80 9.75 17.57
N LEU A 76 -2.66 11.03 17.93
CA LEU A 76 -1.41 11.59 18.40
C LEU A 76 -1.14 11.27 19.88
N LEU A 77 -2.15 10.83 20.62
CA LEU A 77 -2.05 10.45 22.03
C LEU A 77 -1.76 8.97 22.21
N LYS A 78 -2.17 8.13 21.25
CA LYS A 78 -1.91 6.70 21.27
C LYS A 78 -0.42 6.39 21.07
N GLU A 79 0.12 5.55 21.93
CA GLU A 79 1.40 4.89 21.67
C GLU A 79 1.21 3.77 20.65
N HIS A 80 2.15 3.66 19.71
CA HIS A 80 2.09 2.68 18.65
C HIS A 80 3.24 1.69 18.77
N ARG A 81 2.93 0.41 18.55
CA ARG A 81 3.88 -0.66 18.31
C ARG A 81 3.41 -1.42 17.07
N PRO A 82 4.32 -1.83 16.16
CA PRO A 82 3.96 -2.69 15.04
C PRO A 82 3.17 -3.92 15.50
N PHE A 83 2.24 -4.39 14.67
CA PHE A 83 1.39 -5.53 15.02
C PHE A 83 2.22 -6.81 15.12
N LEU A 84 3.16 -6.99 14.19
CA LEU A 84 4.15 -8.07 14.22
C LEU A 84 5.53 -7.55 14.60
N ALA A 85 6.19 -8.27 15.49
CA ALA A 85 7.62 -8.08 15.75
C ALA A 85 8.43 -8.39 14.49
N GLU A 86 9.63 -7.83 14.40
CA GLU A 86 10.47 -7.90 13.21
C GLU A 86 10.89 -9.35 12.84
N GLU A 87 11.11 -10.18 13.86
CA GLU A 87 11.43 -11.60 13.77
C GLU A 87 10.24 -12.48 13.34
N GLU A 88 9.01 -12.00 13.51
CA GLU A 88 7.78 -12.73 13.16
C GLU A 88 7.33 -12.50 11.71
N ILE A 89 7.93 -11.52 11.02
CA ILE A 89 7.53 -11.16 9.65
C ILE A 89 7.70 -12.34 8.69
N GLU A 90 8.91 -12.91 8.58
CA GLU A 90 9.17 -14.01 7.63
C GLU A 90 8.31 -15.27 7.92
N PRO A 91 8.17 -15.72 9.20
CA PRO A 91 7.21 -16.77 9.54
C PRO A 91 5.76 -16.42 9.15
N ALA A 92 5.32 -15.17 9.31
CA ALA A 92 3.98 -14.75 8.89
C ALA A 92 3.82 -14.77 7.36
N LEU A 93 4.80 -14.25 6.61
CA LEU A 93 4.77 -14.20 5.14
C LEU A 93 4.77 -15.59 4.48
N SER A 94 5.34 -16.59 5.15
CA SER A 94 5.35 -17.97 4.67
C SER A 94 4.07 -18.73 4.96
N ARG A 95 3.35 -18.42 6.05
CA ARG A 95 2.15 -19.15 6.47
C ARG A 95 0.82 -18.51 6.05
N LEU A 96 0.76 -17.18 5.95
CA LEU A 96 -0.50 -16.47 5.77
C LEU A 96 -0.97 -16.50 4.32
N PRO A 97 -2.29 -16.62 4.07
CA PRO A 97 -2.82 -16.62 2.72
C PRO A 97 -2.72 -15.21 2.11
N ARG A 98 -2.49 -15.16 0.80
CA ARG A 98 -2.36 -13.92 0.03
C ARG A 98 -3.63 -13.70 -0.80
N ALA A 99 -4.30 -12.57 -0.57
CA ALA A 99 -5.43 -12.12 -1.35
C ALA A 99 -5.02 -11.50 -2.70
N LEU A 100 -3.82 -10.94 -2.76
CA LEU A 100 -3.21 -10.46 -3.99
C LEU A 100 -1.77 -10.92 -4.00
N GLU A 101 -1.39 -11.60 -5.08
CA GLU A 101 -0.05 -12.13 -5.32
C GLU A 101 0.53 -11.52 -6.58
N SER A 102 1.83 -11.28 -6.58
CA SER A 102 2.55 -10.75 -7.73
C SER A 102 3.67 -11.66 -8.22
N ASP A 103 4.13 -11.40 -9.43
CA ASP A 103 5.37 -11.95 -9.96
C ASP A 103 6.18 -10.87 -10.65
N TRP A 104 7.45 -11.17 -10.88
CA TRP A 104 8.35 -10.29 -11.61
C TRP A 104 8.66 -10.90 -12.97
N THR A 105 8.44 -10.13 -14.03
CA THR A 105 8.66 -10.60 -15.41
C THR A 105 9.56 -9.62 -16.15
N THR A 106 10.48 -10.18 -16.93
CA THR A 106 11.38 -9.41 -17.79
C THR A 106 10.75 -9.24 -19.17
N PHE A 107 10.69 -8.00 -19.64
CA PHE A 107 10.20 -7.63 -20.97
C PHE A 107 11.32 -6.99 -21.77
N LYS A 108 11.27 -7.16 -23.09
CA LYS A 108 12.13 -6.41 -24.01
C LYS A 108 11.52 -5.03 -24.27
N ALA A 109 12.31 -3.99 -24.04
CA ALA A 109 11.95 -2.60 -24.28
C ALA A 109 12.97 -1.99 -25.28
N GLY A 110 12.78 -2.26 -26.56
CA GLY A 110 13.75 -1.89 -27.59
C GLY A 110 15.04 -2.71 -27.47
N GLN A 111 16.17 -2.05 -27.20
CA GLN A 111 17.47 -2.69 -27.03
C GLN A 111 17.80 -3.07 -25.58
N THR A 112 16.95 -2.70 -24.63
CA THR A 112 17.14 -3.02 -23.20
C THR A 112 16.10 -4.01 -22.71
N GLU A 113 16.39 -4.64 -21.59
CA GLU A 113 15.42 -5.44 -20.84
C GLU A 113 14.95 -4.65 -19.61
N ILE A 114 13.68 -4.81 -19.28
CA ILE A 114 13.07 -4.18 -18.12
C ILE A 114 12.34 -5.23 -17.30
N GLU A 115 12.59 -5.25 -16.00
CA GLU A 115 11.92 -6.16 -15.08
C GLU A 115 10.80 -5.42 -14.36
N LEU A 116 9.57 -5.89 -14.57
CA LEU A 116 8.35 -5.27 -14.04
C LEU A 116 7.64 -6.24 -13.09
N GLN A 117 7.02 -5.69 -12.06
CA GLN A 117 6.18 -6.45 -11.13
C GLN A 117 4.73 -6.42 -11.63
N LEU A 118 4.09 -7.58 -11.73
CA LEU A 118 2.73 -7.74 -12.24
C LEU A 118 1.89 -8.50 -11.24
N VAL A 119 0.60 -8.18 -11.19
CA VAL A 119 -0.34 -9.02 -10.44
C VAL A 119 -0.45 -10.38 -11.14
N LYS A 120 -0.34 -11.44 -10.35
CA LYS A 120 -0.40 -12.83 -10.79
C LYS A 120 -1.74 -13.47 -10.45
N ASN A 121 -2.22 -13.23 -9.23
CA ASN A 121 -3.44 -13.85 -8.74
C ASN A 121 -4.19 -12.95 -7.75
N VAL A 122 -5.51 -13.05 -7.78
CA VAL A 122 -6.43 -12.35 -6.88
C VAL A 122 -7.38 -13.36 -6.26
N LYS A 123 -7.52 -13.34 -4.94
CA LYS A 123 -8.43 -14.19 -4.17
C LYS A 123 -9.32 -13.29 -3.32
N LEU A 124 -10.63 -13.32 -3.56
CA LEU A 124 -11.61 -12.43 -2.89
C LEU A 124 -12.39 -13.10 -1.75
N HIS A 125 -12.22 -14.40 -1.55
CA HIS A 125 -13.05 -15.19 -0.63
C HIS A 125 -12.22 -15.93 0.43
N LEU A 126 -11.08 -15.38 0.83
CA LEU A 126 -10.33 -15.90 1.97
C LEU A 126 -11.11 -15.60 3.26
N THR A 127 -11.19 -16.58 4.15
CA THR A 127 -11.97 -16.49 5.39
C THR A 127 -11.11 -16.48 6.65
N GLN A 128 -9.79 -16.61 6.49
CA GLN A 128 -8.82 -16.62 7.57
C GLN A 128 -8.80 -15.28 8.29
N GLU A 129 -8.52 -15.29 9.60
CA GLU A 129 -8.45 -14.07 10.42
C GLU A 129 -7.45 -13.05 9.85
N PHE A 130 -6.32 -13.54 9.32
CA PHE A 130 -5.28 -12.72 8.74
C PHE A 130 -5.06 -13.04 7.26
N VAL A 131 -4.95 -11.99 6.45
CA VAL A 131 -4.78 -12.06 5.00
C VAL A 131 -3.74 -11.05 4.56
N LEU A 132 -2.86 -11.44 3.64
CA LEU A 132 -1.86 -10.55 3.04
C LEU A 132 -2.35 -9.97 1.72
N VAL A 133 -2.14 -8.68 1.50
CA VAL A 133 -2.35 -8.03 0.19
C VAL A 133 -1.01 -7.48 -0.26
N GLU A 134 -0.42 -8.12 -1.27
CA GLU A 134 0.81 -7.61 -1.89
C GLU A 134 0.55 -6.32 -2.66
N VAL A 135 1.52 -5.41 -2.69
CA VAL A 135 1.49 -4.20 -3.52
C VAL A 135 2.86 -3.99 -4.19
N PRO A 136 2.96 -3.13 -5.21
CA PRO A 136 4.23 -2.85 -5.85
C PRO A 136 5.27 -2.35 -4.87
N VAL A 137 6.50 -2.87 -4.94
CA VAL A 137 7.60 -2.40 -4.09
C VAL A 137 7.90 -0.92 -4.33
N ASP A 138 7.74 -0.48 -5.59
CA ASP A 138 7.85 0.92 -6.00
C ASP A 138 6.86 1.22 -7.13
N PHE A 139 5.67 1.68 -6.74
CA PHE A 139 4.61 2.02 -7.69
C PHE A 139 4.96 3.22 -8.59
N TYR A 140 5.76 4.18 -8.11
CA TYR A 140 6.14 5.35 -8.92
C TYR A 140 7.17 4.99 -9.98
N ARG A 141 8.14 4.12 -9.64
CA ARG A 141 9.03 3.52 -10.63
C ARG A 141 8.22 2.79 -11.69
N LEU A 142 7.25 1.97 -11.30
CA LEU A 142 6.39 1.23 -12.22
C LEU A 142 5.60 2.17 -13.16
N LEU A 143 5.06 3.28 -12.64
CA LEU A 143 4.39 4.30 -13.45
C LEU A 143 5.33 4.94 -14.47
N HIS A 144 6.53 5.32 -14.04
CA HIS A 144 7.51 6.00 -14.88
C HIS A 144 8.07 5.08 -15.98
N GLU A 145 8.47 3.86 -15.59
CA GLU A 145 9.07 2.88 -16.50
C GLU A 145 8.12 2.39 -17.60
N THR A 146 6.81 2.39 -17.32
CA THR A 146 5.80 1.92 -18.29
C THR A 146 5.15 3.04 -19.10
N ALA A 147 5.39 4.31 -18.78
CA ALA A 147 4.67 5.45 -19.37
C ALA A 147 4.78 5.55 -20.90
N ASN A 148 5.95 5.19 -21.44
CA ASN A 148 6.28 5.31 -22.86
C ASN A 148 6.49 3.95 -23.55
N LEU A 149 6.00 2.86 -22.94
CA LEU A 149 6.08 1.51 -23.52
C LEU A 149 4.82 1.19 -24.32
N SER A 150 4.74 -0.03 -24.88
CA SER A 150 3.55 -0.52 -25.59
C SER A 150 2.30 -0.43 -24.72
N ASP A 151 1.11 -0.35 -25.32
CA ASP A 151 -0.16 -0.26 -24.59
C ASP A 151 -0.34 -1.39 -23.56
N GLU A 152 0.15 -2.59 -23.88
CA GLU A 152 0.16 -3.73 -22.95
C GLU A 152 0.95 -3.43 -21.67
N LEU A 153 2.21 -2.98 -21.80
CA LEU A 153 3.06 -2.67 -20.65
C LEU A 153 2.62 -1.40 -19.94
N LYS A 154 2.16 -0.41 -20.70
CA LYS A 154 1.59 0.83 -20.17
C LYS A 154 0.40 0.55 -19.25
N ASN A 155 -0.37 -0.49 -19.49
CA ASN A 155 -1.53 -0.86 -18.67
C ASN A 155 -1.17 -1.60 -17.36
N ILE A 156 0.08 -1.98 -17.13
CA ILE A 156 0.49 -2.70 -15.90
C ILE A 156 0.13 -1.92 -14.62
N PRO A 157 0.47 -0.62 -14.45
CA PRO A 157 0.06 0.14 -13.26
C PRO A 157 -1.46 0.27 -13.10
N VAL A 158 -2.20 0.36 -14.22
CA VAL A 158 -3.67 0.44 -14.22
C VAL A 158 -4.25 -0.87 -13.71
N ASN A 159 -3.74 -2.01 -14.18
CA ASN A 159 -4.13 -3.33 -13.71
C ASN A 159 -3.92 -3.46 -12.19
N TRP A 160 -2.73 -3.07 -11.71
CA TRP A 160 -2.45 -3.00 -10.26
C TRP A 160 -3.48 -2.17 -9.50
N ARG A 161 -3.86 -1.01 -10.00
CA ARG A 161 -4.88 -0.16 -9.37
C ARG A 161 -6.23 -0.85 -9.29
N LEU A 162 -6.72 -1.39 -10.39
CA LEU A 162 -8.06 -1.97 -10.46
C LEU A 162 -8.16 -3.23 -9.61
N GLN A 163 -7.16 -4.12 -9.66
CA GLN A 163 -7.17 -5.36 -8.90
C GLN A 163 -6.94 -5.14 -7.41
N SER A 164 -6.03 -4.24 -7.02
CA SER A 164 -5.87 -3.89 -5.60
C SER A 164 -7.10 -3.18 -5.04
N ARG A 165 -7.76 -2.31 -5.83
CA ARG A 165 -9.03 -1.68 -5.46
C ARG A 165 -10.10 -2.73 -5.17
N GLU A 166 -10.28 -3.69 -6.07
CA GLU A 166 -11.24 -4.78 -5.90
C GLU A 166 -10.95 -5.56 -4.61
N VAL A 167 -9.69 -5.94 -4.39
CA VAL A 167 -9.25 -6.63 -3.18
C VAL A 167 -9.55 -5.81 -1.92
N PHE A 168 -9.08 -4.56 -1.84
CA PHE A 168 -9.27 -3.74 -0.65
C PHE A 168 -10.74 -3.47 -0.35
N LEU A 169 -11.53 -3.06 -1.35
CA LEU A 169 -12.96 -2.80 -1.15
C LEU A 169 -13.72 -4.06 -0.71
N ASN A 170 -13.42 -5.20 -1.32
CA ASN A 170 -14.03 -6.46 -0.96
C ASN A 170 -13.69 -6.88 0.48
N TYR A 171 -12.40 -6.89 0.86
CA TYR A 171 -12.02 -7.31 2.22
C TYR A 171 -12.47 -6.29 3.28
N PHE A 172 -12.39 -4.98 3.02
CA PHE A 172 -12.92 -3.98 3.94
C PHE A 172 -14.45 -4.11 4.11
N GLY A 173 -15.17 -4.39 3.03
CA GLY A 173 -16.62 -4.69 3.07
C GLY A 173 -16.95 -5.96 3.86
N GLN A 174 -16.02 -6.93 3.90
CA GLN A 174 -16.11 -8.14 4.73
C GLN A 174 -15.66 -7.94 6.19
N GLY A 175 -15.36 -6.70 6.60
CA GLY A 175 -14.97 -6.36 7.97
C GLY A 175 -13.48 -6.52 8.26
N TYR A 176 -12.62 -6.62 7.25
CA TYR A 176 -11.17 -6.58 7.45
C TYR A 176 -10.67 -5.15 7.62
N GLU A 177 -9.56 -5.00 8.35
CA GLU A 177 -8.82 -3.75 8.49
C GLU A 177 -7.31 -3.97 8.28
N ALA A 178 -6.62 -2.97 7.74
CA ALA A 178 -5.17 -3.00 7.64
C ALA A 178 -4.54 -2.70 9.01
N VAL A 179 -3.83 -3.67 9.58
CA VAL A 179 -3.24 -3.59 10.92
C VAL A 179 -1.72 -3.42 10.91
N ASP A 180 -1.06 -3.78 9.82
CA ASP A 180 0.39 -3.63 9.65
C ASP A 180 0.76 -3.51 8.16
N PHE A 181 2.02 -3.14 7.90
CA PHE A 181 2.62 -3.19 6.58
C PHE A 181 3.98 -3.87 6.64
N LEU A 182 4.09 -5.04 6.02
CA LEU A 182 5.22 -5.96 6.15
C LEU A 182 6.14 -5.87 4.94
N LYS A 183 7.44 -5.95 5.16
CA LYS A 183 8.46 -6.02 4.11
C LYS A 183 9.21 -7.33 4.22
N ALA A 184 9.26 -8.10 3.13
CA ALA A 184 10.07 -9.31 3.07
C ALA A 184 11.56 -8.96 3.21
N ARG A 185 12.27 -9.79 3.97
CA ARG A 185 13.70 -9.69 4.31
C ARG A 185 14.53 -10.71 3.55
N SER A 186 13.90 -11.76 3.03
CA SER A 186 14.53 -12.80 2.23
C SER A 186 13.90 -12.89 0.84
N GLY A 187 14.66 -13.41 -0.13
CA GLY A 187 14.20 -13.60 -1.50
C GLY A 187 14.05 -12.30 -2.30
N LYS A 188 13.15 -12.33 -3.28
CA LYS A 188 12.87 -11.17 -4.14
C LYS A 188 12.08 -10.12 -3.36
N ALA A 189 12.31 -8.84 -3.65
CA ALA A 189 11.67 -7.74 -2.94
C ALA A 189 10.13 -7.86 -3.05
N ALA A 190 9.47 -7.89 -1.89
CA ALA A 190 8.01 -7.96 -1.78
C ALA A 190 7.54 -7.23 -0.51
N VAL A 191 6.36 -6.64 -0.59
CA VAL A 191 5.77 -5.83 0.48
C VAL A 191 4.26 -6.06 0.55
N TYR A 192 3.70 -6.06 1.75
CA TYR A 192 2.34 -6.53 2.00
C TYR A 192 1.63 -5.65 3.02
N TYR A 193 0.35 -5.35 2.78
CA TYR A 193 -0.55 -5.02 3.87
C TYR A 193 -0.93 -6.30 4.61
N LEU A 194 -0.89 -6.27 5.94
CA LEU A 194 -1.51 -7.29 6.78
C LEU A 194 -2.93 -6.84 7.10
N LEU A 195 -3.91 -7.59 6.59
CA LEU A 195 -5.31 -7.40 6.92
C LEU A 195 -5.71 -8.34 8.05
N LYS A 196 -6.52 -7.85 8.98
CA LYS A 196 -7.15 -8.62 10.05
C LYS A 196 -8.66 -8.49 9.99
N LYS A 197 -9.39 -9.59 10.12
CA LYS A 197 -10.85 -9.57 10.26
C LYS A 197 -11.25 -9.04 11.64
N LYS A 198 -12.13 -8.05 11.69
CA LYS A 198 -12.74 -7.59 12.95
C LYS A 198 -13.54 -8.74 13.56
N GLN A 199 -13.37 -8.94 14.86
CA GLN A 199 -14.16 -9.90 15.65
C GLN A 199 -15.58 -9.37 15.85
#